data_AF-A0A661N5B2-F1
#
_entry.id   AF-A0A661N5B2-F1
#
_cell.length_a   1.000
_cell.length_b   1.000
_cell.length_c   1.000
_cell.angle_alpha   90.00
_cell.angle_beta   90.00
_cell.angle_gamma   90.00
#
_symmetry.space_group_name_H-M   'P 1'
#
loop_
_entity.id
_entity.type
_entity.pdbx_description
1 polymer ?
#
loop_
_entity_poly.entity_id
_entity_poly.type
_entity_poly.pdbx_seq_one_letter_code
_entity_poly.pdbx_strand_id
1 'polypeptide(L)'
;RDDYLMSSIEAAAGTTMVAVVGAGHVEGMVKAVGKTVDREALTKIPARSLLVRSLKWVIPTIILAAFGWGYYKHRAEGLQEMVTAWVLPNAIAAGLFTLIAGGKIISVITAIVASPITSLNPTIGAGMVVGLVEAWLRKPTVEDCEKLGKEVTTFKGMYRNPFSRVLIVAAAATLGSALGAYIAAPWVLALL
;
A
#
# COMPACT_ATOMS: atom_id res chain seq x y z
N ARG A 1 -16.82 2.94 -15.55
CA ARG A 1 -16.56 4.35 -15.18
C ARG A 1 -16.75 5.24 -16.39
N ASP A 2 -16.07 4.97 -17.50
CA ASP A 2 -16.18 5.76 -18.73
C ASP A 2 -17.60 5.75 -19.31
N ASP A 3 -18.28 4.61 -19.27
CA ASP A 3 -19.71 4.49 -19.63
C ASP A 3 -20.62 5.42 -18.80
N TYR A 4 -20.33 5.55 -17.50
CA TYR A 4 -21.08 6.45 -16.61
C TYR A 4 -20.82 7.92 -16.93
N LEU A 5 -19.55 8.29 -17.19
CA LEU A 5 -19.16 9.64 -17.56
C LEU A 5 -19.81 10.06 -18.89
N MET A 6 -19.76 9.18 -19.90
CA MET A 6 -20.33 9.46 -21.22
C MET A 6 -21.86 9.56 -21.16
N SER A 7 -22.54 8.62 -20.49
CA SER A 7 -23.99 8.68 -20.28
C SER A 7 -24.42 9.94 -19.51
N SER A 8 -23.59 10.44 -18.59
CA SER A 8 -23.87 11.69 -17.87
C SER A 8 -23.72 12.92 -18.75
N ILE A 9 -22.77 12.90 -19.68
CA ILE A 9 -22.62 13.95 -20.68
C ILE A 9 -23.81 13.92 -21.63
N GLU A 10 -24.17 12.77 -22.21
CA GLU A 10 -25.31 12.66 -23.15
C GLU A 10 -26.65 13.09 -22.56
N ALA A 11 -26.81 13.00 -21.23
CA ALA A 11 -28.00 13.43 -20.52
C ALA A 11 -28.01 14.94 -20.15
N ALA A 12 -26.94 15.69 -20.38
CA ALA A 12 -26.89 17.11 -20.04
C ALA A 12 -27.73 17.97 -21.01
N ALA A 13 -28.34 19.02 -20.47
CA ALA A 13 -29.20 19.92 -21.23
C ALA A 13 -28.36 20.82 -22.14
N GLY A 14 -28.46 20.62 -23.45
CA GLY A 14 -27.80 21.45 -24.45
C GLY A 14 -27.69 20.74 -25.80
N THR A 15 -27.69 21.51 -26.89
CA THR A 15 -27.46 20.99 -28.25
C THR A 15 -25.98 20.81 -28.58
N THR A 16 -25.10 21.55 -27.89
CA THR A 16 -23.65 21.48 -28.05
C THR A 16 -23.01 21.32 -26.68
N MET A 17 -22.21 20.26 -26.50
CA MET A 17 -21.52 19.99 -25.24
C MET A 17 -20.02 19.88 -25.43
N VAL A 18 -19.27 20.52 -24.54
CA VAL A 18 -17.82 20.44 -24.46
C VAL A 18 -17.48 19.85 -23.09
N ALA A 19 -16.84 18.68 -23.07
CA ALA A 19 -16.43 18.00 -21.85
C ALA A 19 -14.90 18.01 -21.74
N VAL A 20 -14.38 18.51 -20.61
CA VAL A 20 -12.96 18.44 -20.27
C VAL A 20 -12.74 17.18 -19.45
N VAL A 21 -11.99 16.22 -20.00
CA VAL A 21 -11.78 14.90 -19.39
C VAL A 21 -10.30 14.56 -19.35
N GLY A 22 -9.89 13.74 -18.37
CA GLY A 22 -8.51 13.25 -18.30
C GLY A 22 -8.18 12.38 -19.51
N ALA A 23 -6.97 12.52 -20.06
CA ALA A 23 -6.54 11.84 -21.30
C ALA A 23 -6.77 10.31 -21.27
N GLY A 24 -6.59 9.67 -20.12
CA GLY A 24 -6.79 8.22 -19.95
C GLY A 24 -8.24 7.74 -20.10
N HIS A 25 -9.22 8.64 -20.05
CA HIS A 25 -10.64 8.32 -20.21
C HIS A 25 -11.16 8.57 -21.64
N VAL A 26 -10.42 9.31 -22.48
CA VAL A 26 -10.89 9.76 -23.80
C VAL A 26 -11.28 8.59 -24.68
N GLU A 27 -10.40 7.61 -24.85
CA GLU A 27 -10.64 6.47 -25.75
C GLU A 27 -11.83 5.61 -25.27
N GLY A 28 -11.93 5.39 -23.95
CA GLY A 28 -13.03 4.63 -23.35
C GLY A 28 -14.38 5.35 -23.49
N MET A 29 -14.39 6.67 -23.33
CA MET A 29 -15.60 7.48 -23.49
C MET A 29 -16.07 7.54 -24.94
N VAL A 30 -15.16 7.68 -25.91
CA VAL A 30 -15.51 7.64 -27.35
C VAL A 30 -16.15 6.30 -27.72
N LYS A 31 -15.65 5.19 -27.18
CA LYS A 31 -16.24 3.84 -27.36
C LYS A 31 -17.59 3.66 -26.65
N ALA A 32 -17.92 4.53 -25.71
CA ALA A 32 -19.16 4.50 -24.94
C ALA A 32 -20.26 5.40 -25.51
N VAL A 33 -19.95 6.23 -26.52
CA VAL A 33 -20.93 7.11 -27.17
C VAL A 33 -22.09 6.31 -27.74
N GLY A 34 -23.32 6.73 -27.45
CA GLY A 34 -24.55 6.11 -27.92
C GLY A 34 -24.91 4.79 -27.21
N LYS A 35 -24.14 4.34 -26.22
CA LYS A 35 -24.52 3.18 -25.41
C LYS A 35 -25.55 3.59 -24.36
N THR A 36 -26.66 2.87 -24.32
CA THR A 36 -27.63 2.97 -23.23
C THR A 36 -27.07 2.25 -22.01
N VAL A 37 -26.85 3.00 -20.92
CA VAL A 37 -26.21 2.50 -19.71
C VAL A 37 -27.10 2.78 -18.51
N ASP A 38 -27.30 1.76 -17.67
CA ASP A 38 -27.95 1.92 -16.38
C ASP A 38 -26.96 2.55 -15.37
N ARG A 39 -27.10 3.86 -15.16
CA ARG A 39 -26.28 4.63 -14.23
C ARG A 39 -26.51 4.25 -12.77
N GLU A 40 -27.69 3.76 -12.41
CA GLU A 40 -27.99 3.31 -11.04
C GLU A 40 -27.26 1.99 -10.74
N ALA A 41 -27.25 1.07 -11.70
CA ALA A 41 -26.47 -0.16 -11.57
C ALA A 41 -24.96 0.13 -11.45
N LEU A 42 -24.44 1.09 -12.23
CA LEU A 42 -23.01 1.45 -12.20
C LEU A 42 -22.58 2.25 -10.96
N THR A 43 -23.52 2.87 -10.26
CA THR A 43 -23.23 3.58 -9.00
C THR A 43 -23.31 2.69 -7.77
N LYS A 44 -23.91 1.50 -7.89
CA LYS A 44 -23.90 0.50 -6.81
C LYS A 44 -22.52 -0.14 -6.68
N ILE A 45 -21.83 0.18 -5.59
CA ILE A 45 -20.65 -0.56 -5.16
C ILE A 45 -21.13 -1.85 -4.52
N PRO A 46 -20.81 -3.04 -5.07
CA PRO A 46 -21.22 -4.30 -4.47
C PRO A 46 -20.68 -4.40 -3.05
N ALA A 47 -21.54 -4.75 -2.10
CA ALA A 47 -21.13 -4.95 -0.72
C ALA A 47 -20.09 -6.08 -0.67
N ARG A 48 -18.90 -5.79 -0.14
CA ARG A 48 -17.92 -6.84 0.12
C ARG A 48 -18.51 -7.82 1.13
N SER A 49 -18.41 -9.12 0.85
CA SER A 49 -18.86 -10.13 1.80
C SER A 49 -18.14 -9.97 3.14
N LEU A 50 -18.83 -10.26 4.25
CA LEU A 50 -18.27 -10.16 5.59
C LEU A 50 -17.02 -11.03 5.75
N LEU A 51 -16.97 -12.18 5.08
CA LEU A 51 -15.81 -13.08 5.04
C LEU A 51 -14.57 -12.39 4.46
N VAL A 52 -14.69 -11.74 3.29
CA VAL A 52 -13.58 -11.02 2.65
C VAL A 52 -13.11 -9.84 3.51
N ARG A 53 -14.04 -9.19 4.21
CA ARG A 53 -13.73 -8.09 5.14
C ARG A 53 -12.94 -8.55 6.36
N SER A 54 -13.24 -9.74 6.88
CA SER A 54 -12.63 -10.30 8.08
C SER A 54 -11.31 -11.01 7.81
N LEU A 55 -11.09 -11.51 6.59
CA LEU A 55 -9.90 -12.30 6.24
C LEU A 55 -8.57 -11.57 6.53
N LYS A 56 -8.54 -10.24 6.37
CA LYS A 56 -7.36 -9.42 6.66
C LYS A 56 -6.95 -9.40 8.15
N TRP A 57 -7.85 -9.78 9.06
CA TRP A 57 -7.58 -9.82 10.50
C TRP A 57 -7.06 -11.17 10.99
N VAL A 58 -7.14 -12.22 10.17
CA VAL A 58 -6.77 -13.58 10.57
C VAL A 58 -5.32 -13.65 11.06
N ILE A 59 -4.37 -13.13 10.28
CA ILE A 59 -2.94 -13.17 10.65
C ILE A 59 -2.67 -12.33 11.92
N PRO A 60 -3.10 -11.05 12.02
CA PRO A 60 -2.98 -10.28 13.25
C PRO A 60 -3.55 -10.99 14.49
N THR A 61 -4.77 -11.55 14.39
CA THR A 61 -5.42 -12.23 15.50
C THR A 61 -4.64 -13.47 15.93
N ILE A 62 -4.12 -14.27 15.00
CA ILE A 62 -3.30 -15.45 15.31
C ILE A 62 -2.03 -15.04 16.07
N ILE A 63 -1.32 -14.01 15.60
CA ILE A 63 -0.09 -13.56 16.24
C ILE A 63 -0.36 -12.96 17.63
N LEU A 64 -1.41 -12.16 17.77
CA LEU A 64 -1.83 -11.63 19.08
C LEU A 64 -2.26 -12.73 20.05
N ALA A 65 -2.97 -13.75 19.56
CA ALA A 65 -3.33 -14.92 20.36
C ALA A 65 -2.10 -15.72 20.78
N ALA A 66 -1.11 -15.87 19.89
CA ALA A 66 0.17 -16.50 20.22
C ALA A 66 0.86 -15.74 21.37
N PHE A 67 0.99 -14.41 21.28
CA PHE A 67 1.55 -13.61 22.38
C PHE A 67 0.79 -13.80 23.70
N GLY A 68 -0.55 -13.80 23.66
CA GLY A 68 -1.38 -14.02 24.86
C GLY A 68 -1.19 -15.42 25.46
N TRP A 69 -1.11 -16.44 24.62
CA TRP A 69 -0.88 -17.83 25.04
C TRP A 69 0.52 -18.05 25.61
N GLY A 70 1.54 -17.53 24.93
CA GLY A 70 2.93 -17.61 25.39
C GLY A 70 3.12 -16.91 26.73
N TYR A 71 2.49 -15.76 26.93
CA TYR A 71 2.48 -15.07 28.23
C TYR A 71 1.84 -15.91 29.34
N TYR A 72 0.71 -16.58 29.06
CA TYR A 72 0.04 -17.44 30.03
C TYR A 72 0.93 -18.63 30.46
N LYS A 73 1.68 -19.23 29.52
CA LYS A 73 2.46 -20.45 29.75
C LYS A 73 3.85 -20.17 30.37
N HIS A 74 4.57 -19.16 29.88
CA HIS A 74 5.98 -18.90 30.22
C HIS A 74 6.22 -17.61 31.01
N ARG A 75 5.15 -16.91 31.41
CA ARG A 75 5.18 -15.62 32.11
C ARG A 75 6.03 -14.56 31.38
N ALA A 76 6.68 -13.65 32.11
CA ALA A 76 7.29 -12.45 31.54
C ALA A 76 8.53 -12.73 30.66
N GLU A 77 9.30 -13.77 30.99
CA GLU A 77 10.53 -14.12 30.26
C GLU A 77 10.23 -14.60 28.84
N GLY A 78 9.23 -15.48 28.67
CA GLY A 78 8.81 -15.94 27.33
C GLY A 78 8.23 -14.81 26.46
N LEU A 79 7.56 -13.81 27.06
CA LEU A 79 7.02 -12.69 26.30
C LEU A 79 8.13 -11.81 25.69
N GLN A 80 9.23 -11.58 26.41
CA GLN A 80 10.36 -10.81 25.88
C GLN A 80 10.98 -11.50 24.65
N GLU A 81 11.16 -12.82 24.70
CA GLU A 81 11.70 -13.59 23.57
C GLU A 81 10.76 -13.55 22.36
N MET A 82 9.45 -13.71 22.57
CA MET A 82 8.47 -13.64 21.50
C MET A 82 8.41 -12.25 20.86
N VAL A 83 8.43 -11.18 21.67
CA VAL A 83 8.45 -9.80 21.16
C VAL A 83 9.73 -9.58 20.35
N THR A 84 10.87 -10.08 20.81
CA THR A 84 12.13 -9.99 20.09
C THR A 84 12.08 -10.76 18.76
N ALA A 85 11.54 -11.98 18.77
CA ALA A 85 11.32 -12.81 17.59
C ALA A 85 10.37 -12.15 16.57
N TRP A 86 9.45 -11.30 17.02
CA TRP A 86 8.57 -10.53 16.13
C TRP A 86 9.22 -9.26 15.60
N VAL A 87 9.78 -8.44 16.50
CA VAL A 87 10.31 -7.12 16.17
C VAL A 87 11.56 -7.24 15.31
N LEU A 88 12.47 -8.16 15.63
CA LEU A 88 13.80 -8.21 15.02
C LEU A 88 13.75 -8.52 13.51
N PRO A 89 13.07 -9.57 13.02
CA PRO A 89 12.96 -9.82 11.58
C PRO A 89 12.23 -8.71 10.84
N ASN A 90 11.14 -8.18 11.41
CA ASN A 90 10.37 -7.07 10.83
C ASN A 90 11.21 -5.80 10.67
N ALA A 91 11.96 -5.43 11.71
CA ALA A 91 12.79 -4.24 11.74
C ALA A 91 13.97 -4.36 10.76
N ILE A 92 14.71 -5.48 10.81
CA ILE A 92 15.88 -5.69 9.97
C ILE A 92 15.49 -5.79 8.49
N ALA A 93 14.49 -6.62 8.15
CA ALA A 93 14.11 -6.83 6.75
C ALA A 93 13.55 -5.55 6.13
N ALA A 94 12.65 -4.82 6.83
CA ALA A 94 12.11 -3.56 6.32
C ALA A 94 13.19 -2.48 6.21
N GLY A 95 14.07 -2.35 7.21
CA GLY A 95 15.19 -1.41 7.17
C GLY A 95 16.15 -1.69 6.02
N LEU A 96 16.54 -2.97 5.84
CA LEU A 96 17.46 -3.40 4.79
C LEU A 96 16.88 -3.17 3.40
N PHE A 97 15.63 -3.54 3.15
CA PHE A 97 14.99 -3.32 1.85
C PHE A 97 14.83 -1.82 1.55
N THR A 98 14.48 -1.02 2.56
CA THR A 98 14.39 0.45 2.42
C THR A 98 15.76 1.05 2.09
N LEU A 99 16.83 0.55 2.71
CA LEU A 99 18.20 0.97 2.46
C LEU A 99 18.66 0.59 1.05
N ILE A 100 18.43 -0.66 0.62
CA ILE A 100 18.75 -1.14 -0.73
C ILE A 100 17.98 -0.36 -1.80
N ALA A 101 16.73 0.01 -1.52
CA ALA A 101 15.91 0.87 -2.37
C ALA A 101 16.42 2.32 -2.46
N GLY A 102 17.46 2.69 -1.70
CA GLY A 102 18.04 4.02 -1.66
C GLY A 102 17.16 5.04 -0.93
N GLY A 103 16.40 4.58 0.06
CA GLY A 103 15.64 5.45 0.97
C GLY A 103 16.58 6.33 1.79
N LYS A 104 16.10 7.50 2.20
CA LYS A 104 16.86 8.38 3.09
C LYS A 104 17.01 7.74 4.48
N ILE A 105 18.04 8.13 5.23
CA ILE A 105 18.34 7.57 6.56
C ILE A 105 17.11 7.63 7.49
N ILE A 106 16.39 8.74 7.50
CA ILE A 106 15.18 8.91 8.32
C ILE A 106 14.08 7.91 7.89
N SER A 107 13.95 7.63 6.60
CA SER A 107 12.99 6.65 6.07
C SER A 107 13.38 5.22 6.44
N VAL A 108 14.69 4.90 6.48
CA VAL A 108 15.19 3.61 6.97
C VAL A 108 14.86 3.43 8.45
N ILE A 109 15.11 4.44 9.28
CA ILE A 109 14.75 4.43 10.71
C ILE A 109 13.23 4.29 10.87
N THR A 110 12.46 5.01 10.06
CA THR A 110 11.00 4.91 10.03
C THR A 110 10.56 3.48 9.70
N ALA A 111 11.19 2.83 8.72
CA ALA A 111 10.86 1.44 8.36
C ALA A 111 11.14 0.46 9.50
N ILE A 112 12.28 0.60 10.18
CA ILE A 112 12.70 -0.22 11.33
C ILE A 112 11.66 -0.13 12.46
N VAL A 113 11.17 1.06 12.77
CA VAL A 113 10.22 1.30 13.87
C VAL A 113 8.77 0.99 13.46
N ALA A 114 8.36 1.38 12.26
CA ALA A 114 6.97 1.22 11.81
C ALA A 114 6.64 -0.22 11.44
N SER A 115 7.59 -0.99 10.89
CA SER A 115 7.34 -2.35 10.38
C SER A 115 6.75 -3.31 11.43
N PRO A 116 7.33 -3.49 12.64
CA PRO A 116 6.76 -4.40 13.64
C PRO A 116 5.32 -4.07 14.07
N ILE A 117 4.97 -2.77 14.06
CA ILE A 117 3.66 -2.26 14.46
C ILE A 117 2.65 -2.43 13.32
N THR A 118 3.04 -2.00 12.12
CA THR A 118 2.18 -2.03 10.93
C THR A 118 1.93 -3.44 10.41
N SER A 119 2.87 -4.38 10.59
CA SER A 119 2.66 -5.80 10.27
C SER A 119 1.51 -6.44 11.08
N LEU A 120 1.17 -5.90 12.25
CA LEU A 120 0.01 -6.33 13.05
C LEU A 120 -1.27 -5.54 12.73
N ASN A 121 -1.21 -4.55 11.84
CA ASN A 121 -2.34 -3.72 11.47
C ASN A 121 -2.66 -3.83 9.97
N PRO A 122 -3.76 -4.50 9.59
CA PRO A 122 -4.11 -4.69 8.19
C PRO A 122 -4.62 -3.41 7.49
N THR A 123 -4.69 -2.28 8.19
CA THR A 123 -5.16 -1.01 7.63
C THR A 123 -4.04 -0.08 7.19
N ILE A 124 -2.84 -0.21 7.76
CA ILE A 124 -1.70 0.68 7.47
C ILE A 124 -0.47 -0.20 7.21
N GLY A 125 0.07 -0.18 6.00
CA GLY A 125 1.30 -0.89 5.66
C GLY A 125 2.55 -0.07 5.99
N ALA A 126 3.67 -0.75 6.27
CA ALA A 126 4.96 -0.11 6.54
C ALA A 126 5.37 0.88 5.43
N GLY A 127 5.16 0.51 4.17
CA GLY A 127 5.47 1.38 3.03
C GLY A 127 4.63 2.64 2.95
N MET A 128 3.41 2.67 3.50
CA MET A 128 2.62 3.90 3.53
C MET A 128 3.29 4.94 4.45
N VAL A 129 3.70 4.52 5.64
CA VAL A 129 4.39 5.40 6.61
C VAL A 129 5.75 5.82 6.07
N VAL A 130 6.54 4.87 5.58
CA VAL A 130 7.86 5.13 5.00
C VAL A 130 7.77 5.99 3.75
N GLY A 131 6.78 5.74 2.89
CA GLY A 131 6.52 6.51 1.68
C GLY A 131 6.13 7.96 1.98
N LEU A 132 5.31 8.19 3.00
CA LEU A 132 4.97 9.55 3.45
C LEU A 132 6.20 10.31 3.95
N VAL A 133 7.04 9.66 4.77
CA VAL A 133 8.29 10.25 5.27
C VAL A 133 9.27 10.51 4.12
N GLU A 134 9.46 9.56 3.22
CA GLU A 134 10.34 9.71 2.05
C GLU A 134 9.83 10.82 1.11
N ALA A 135 8.52 10.92 0.90
CA ALA A 135 7.91 12.00 0.13
C ALA A 135 8.15 13.36 0.79
N TRP A 136 7.99 13.46 2.10
CA TRP A 136 8.23 14.70 2.82
C TRP A 136 9.70 15.15 2.72
N LEU A 137 10.63 14.19 2.75
CA LEU A 137 12.04 14.48 2.63
C LEU A 137 12.47 14.80 1.20
N ARG A 138 11.90 14.15 0.16
CA ARG A 138 12.26 14.40 -1.25
C ARG A 138 11.49 15.55 -1.88
N LYS A 139 10.31 15.87 -1.36
CA LYS A 139 9.40 16.92 -1.85
C LYS A 139 9.11 16.77 -3.36
N PRO A 140 8.59 15.62 -3.82
CA PRO A 140 8.27 15.43 -5.23
C PRO A 140 7.23 16.48 -5.67
N THR A 141 7.43 17.02 -6.86
CA THR A 141 6.59 18.07 -7.45
C THR A 141 5.54 17.48 -8.40
N VAL A 142 4.55 18.29 -8.78
CA VAL A 142 3.57 17.90 -9.81
C VAL A 142 4.27 17.64 -11.16
N GLU A 143 5.28 18.45 -11.49
CA GLU A 143 6.09 18.26 -12.68
C GLU A 143 6.80 16.89 -12.70
N ASP A 144 7.29 16.42 -11.55
CA ASP A 144 7.86 15.08 -11.43
C ASP A 144 6.82 13.99 -11.74
N CYS A 145 5.56 14.21 -11.32
CA CYS A 145 4.45 13.30 -11.62
C CYS A 145 4.10 13.27 -13.11
N GLU A 146 4.08 14.44 -13.77
CA GLU A 146 3.80 14.53 -15.21
C GLU A 146 4.90 13.87 -16.06
N LYS A 147 6.16 13.93 -15.59
CA LYS A 147 7.30 13.30 -16.26
C LYS A 147 7.36 11.78 -16.10
N LEU A 148 6.62 11.18 -15.16
CA LEU A 148 6.65 9.74 -14.86
C LEU A 148 6.49 8.87 -16.10
N GLY A 149 5.49 9.17 -16.95
CA GLY A 149 5.20 8.34 -18.12
C GLY A 149 6.36 8.24 -19.11
N LYS A 150 7.22 9.27 -19.17
CA LYS A 150 8.40 9.31 -20.04
C LYS A 150 9.64 8.75 -19.35
N GLU A 151 9.83 9.06 -18.07
CA GLU A 151 11.06 8.73 -17.34
C GLU A 151 11.09 7.30 -16.77
N VAL A 152 9.94 6.67 -16.51
CA VAL A 152 9.88 5.30 -15.95
C VAL A 152 10.09 4.22 -17.03
N THR A 153 10.38 4.61 -18.28
CA THR A 153 10.72 3.69 -19.38
C THR A 153 12.07 2.98 -19.19
N THR A 154 12.91 3.45 -18.27
CA THR A 154 14.20 2.83 -17.95
C THR A 154 14.40 2.75 -16.44
N PHE A 155 15.13 1.73 -15.97
CA PHE A 155 15.48 1.59 -14.55
C PHE A 155 16.20 2.84 -14.00
N LYS A 156 17.11 3.42 -14.80
CA LYS A 156 17.83 4.65 -14.42
C LYS A 156 16.89 5.85 -14.29
N GLY A 157 15.92 5.99 -15.20
CA GLY A 157 14.94 7.08 -15.15
C GLY A 157 13.97 6.97 -13.97
N MET A 158 13.53 5.74 -13.65
CA MET A 158 12.74 5.46 -12.45
C MET A 158 13.52 5.76 -11.15
N TYR A 159 14.83 5.58 -11.16
CA TYR A 159 15.67 5.91 -10.00
C TYR A 159 16.03 7.41 -9.91
N ARG A 160 15.88 8.16 -11.01
CA ARG A 160 16.14 9.61 -11.10
C ARG A 160 14.95 10.45 -10.67
N ASN A 161 13.74 10.03 -11.04
CA ASN A 161 12.52 10.79 -10.78
C ASN A 161 12.11 10.72 -9.30
N PRO A 162 12.03 11.86 -8.57
CA PRO A 162 11.74 11.89 -7.14
C PRO A 162 10.43 11.20 -6.75
N PHE A 163 9.38 11.33 -7.56
CA PHE A 163 8.08 10.72 -7.30
C PHE A 163 8.16 9.20 -7.37
N SER A 164 8.71 8.66 -8.45
CA SER A 164 8.89 7.20 -8.56
C SER A 164 9.85 6.66 -7.50
N ARG A 165 10.82 7.47 -7.05
CA ARG A 165 11.73 7.08 -5.97
C ARG A 165 11.00 6.83 -4.66
N VAL A 166 10.06 7.69 -4.31
CA VAL A 166 9.20 7.49 -3.13
C VAL A 166 8.45 6.17 -3.24
N LEU A 167 7.87 5.87 -4.41
CA LEU A 167 7.12 4.63 -4.63
C LEU A 167 8.00 3.39 -4.52
N ILE A 168 9.21 3.41 -5.08
CA ILE A 168 10.17 2.29 -4.98
C ILE A 168 10.52 2.04 -3.51
N VAL A 169 10.84 3.11 -2.76
CA VAL A 169 11.21 3.00 -1.34
C VAL A 169 10.04 2.49 -0.50
N ALA A 170 8.82 3.00 -0.73
CA ALA A 170 7.61 2.53 -0.07
C ALA A 170 7.30 1.06 -0.38
N ALA A 171 7.41 0.65 -1.65
CA ALA A 171 7.19 -0.72 -2.07
C ALA A 171 8.23 -1.65 -1.44
N ALA A 172 9.52 -1.29 -1.47
CA ALA A 172 10.58 -2.07 -0.87
C ALA A 172 10.41 -2.22 0.65
N ALA A 173 10.04 -1.15 1.36
CA ALA A 173 9.74 -1.22 2.79
C ALA A 173 8.56 -2.18 3.08
N THR A 174 7.53 -2.17 2.24
CA THR A 174 6.39 -3.10 2.36
C THR A 174 6.80 -4.55 2.13
N LEU A 175 7.61 -4.80 1.10
CA LEU A 175 8.15 -6.14 0.82
C LEU A 175 9.04 -6.64 1.97
N GLY A 176 9.91 -5.79 2.50
CA GLY A 176 10.75 -6.12 3.65
C GLY A 176 9.93 -6.39 4.91
N SER A 177 8.89 -5.59 5.18
CA SER A 177 7.94 -5.83 6.28
C SER A 177 7.19 -7.15 6.12
N ALA A 178 6.69 -7.45 4.92
CA ALA A 178 6.01 -8.73 4.64
C ALA A 178 6.94 -9.94 4.83
N LEU A 179 8.18 -9.84 4.34
CA LEU A 179 9.20 -10.88 4.52
C LEU A 179 9.56 -11.06 6.00
N GLY A 180 9.74 -9.94 6.72
CA GLY A 180 9.99 -9.94 8.15
C GLY A 180 8.87 -10.61 8.94
N ALA A 181 7.61 -10.29 8.64
CA ALA A 181 6.45 -10.94 9.25
C ALA A 181 6.37 -12.44 8.93
N TYR A 182 6.70 -12.85 7.70
CA TYR A 182 6.72 -14.25 7.29
C TYR A 182 7.80 -15.06 8.02
N ILE A 183 8.95 -14.46 8.31
CA ILE A 183 10.03 -15.09 9.11
C ILE A 183 9.68 -15.07 10.61
N ALA A 184 9.11 -13.97 11.09
CA ALA A 184 8.75 -13.79 12.50
C ALA A 184 7.64 -14.74 12.96
N ALA A 185 6.61 -14.95 12.14
CA ALA A 185 5.46 -15.77 12.51
C ALA A 185 5.84 -17.20 12.97
N PRO A 186 6.58 -18.03 12.20
CA PRO A 186 6.99 -19.35 12.64
C PRO A 186 7.96 -19.31 13.82
N TRP A 187 8.80 -18.27 13.94
CA TRP A 187 9.70 -18.12 15.09
C TRP A 187 8.91 -17.87 16.38
N VAL A 188 7.92 -16.98 16.36
CA VAL A 188 7.02 -16.76 17.51
C VAL A 188 6.25 -18.03 17.86
N LEU A 189 5.76 -18.78 16.85
CA LEU A 189 5.05 -20.04 17.08
C LEU A 189 5.96 -21.14 17.69
N ALA A 190 7.24 -21.17 17.34
CA ALA A 190 8.21 -22.10 17.91
C ALA A 190 8.54 -21.82 19.39
N LEU A 191 8.24 -20.61 19.88
CA LEU A 191 8.45 -20.19 21.27
C LEU A 191 7.22 -20.41 22.17
N LEU A 192 6.10 -20.93 21.63
CA LEU A 192 4.90 -21.30 22.39
C LEU A 192 5.09 -22.60 23.17
#